data_AF-A0A453QLV7-F1
#
_entry.id   AF-A0A453QLV7-F1
#
_cell.length_a   1.000
_cell.length_b   1.000
_cell.length_c   1.000
_cell.angle_alpha   90.00
_cell.angle_beta   90.00
_cell.angle_gamma   90.00
#
_symmetry.space_group_name_H-M   'P 1'
#
loop_
_entity.id
_entity.type
_entity.pdbx_description
1 polymer ?
#
loop_
_entity_poly.entity_id
_entity_poly.type
_entity_poly.pdbx_seq_one_letter_code
_entity_poly.pdbx_strand_id
1 'polypeptide(L)'
;IEEILGKKVRVDRLDSRTQERGHTKTFACWVWTNDVAHIPTKHTLGVLPRGAGRVKEMQGYSPPDRRVAPPPGTTDYTMLIHVYRVEDWTPP
;
A
#
# COMPACT_ATOMS: atom_id res chain seq x y z
N ILE A 1 3.66 3.06 1.36
CA ILE A 1 4.37 3.19 0.06
C ILE A 1 5.41 2.08 -0.10
N GLU A 2 6.24 1.81 0.91
CA GLU A 2 7.23 0.72 0.83
C GLU A 2 6.62 -0.66 0.52
N GLU A 3 5.46 -0.99 1.11
CA GLU A 3 4.72 -2.22 0.78
C GLU A 3 4.33 -2.32 -0.71
N ILE A 4 4.04 -1.17 -1.33
CA ILE A 4 3.60 -1.06 -2.72
C ILE A 4 4.78 -1.15 -3.68
N LEU A 5 5.91 -0.52 -3.34
CA LEU A 5 7.10 -0.44 -4.20
C LEU A 5 8.04 -1.64 -4.02
N GLY A 6 7.83 -2.45 -2.99
CA GLY A 6 8.61 -3.65 -2.71
C GLY A 6 9.94 -3.37 -2.01
N LYS A 7 10.60 -4.44 -1.56
CA LYS A 7 11.81 -4.37 -0.70
C LYS A 7 13.06 -3.82 -1.39
N LYS A 8 13.04 -3.71 -2.72
CA LYS A 8 14.18 -3.27 -3.54
C LYS A 8 14.19 -1.76 -3.81
N VAL A 9 13.16 -1.06 -3.35
CA VAL A 9 12.98 0.38 -3.56
C VAL A 9 12.82 1.05 -2.19
N ARG A 10 13.53 2.15 -1.95
CA ARG A 10 13.38 2.96 -0.74
C ARG A 10 12.70 4.28 -1.06
N VAL A 11 11.70 4.65 -0.27
CA VAL A 11 11.02 5.93 -0.44
C VAL A 11 11.86 7.02 0.22
N ASP A 12 12.14 8.09 -0.52
CA ASP A 12 12.93 9.22 -0.04
C ASP A 12 12.03 10.31 0.54
N ARG A 13 11.28 10.99 -0.35
CA ARG A 13 10.39 12.09 0.03
C ARG A 13 9.19 12.18 -0.91
N LEU A 14 8.08 12.71 -0.40
CA LEU A 14 6.94 13.07 -1.23
C LEU A 14 7.28 14.31 -2.06
N ASP A 15 6.84 14.31 -3.31
CA ASP A 15 6.92 15.47 -4.19
C ASP A 15 5.89 16.52 -3.72
N SER A 16 6.26 17.80 -3.75
CA SER A 16 5.39 18.91 -3.31
C SER A 16 4.06 18.94 -4.07
N ARG A 17 4.04 18.49 -5.34
CA ARG A 17 2.83 18.37 -6.16
C ARG A 17 1.80 17.39 -5.58
N THR A 18 2.22 16.53 -4.64
CA THR A 18 1.30 15.65 -3.90
C THR A 18 0.37 16.44 -2.99
N GLN A 19 0.85 17.50 -2.36
CA GLN A 19 0.05 18.31 -1.43
C GLN A 19 -0.91 19.25 -2.17
N GLU A 20 -0.55 19.72 -3.35
CA GLU A 20 -1.37 20.60 -4.19
C GLU A 20 -2.58 19.89 -4.80
N ARG A 21 -2.54 18.56 -4.95
CA ARG A 21 -3.51 17.85 -5.79
C ARG A 21 -4.93 17.75 -5.23
N GLY A 22 -5.19 18.05 -3.96
CA GLY A 22 -6.54 18.16 -3.34
C GLY A 22 -7.40 16.87 -3.30
N HIS A 23 -7.25 15.99 -4.30
CA HIS A 23 -7.82 14.67 -4.42
C HIS A 23 -6.73 13.63 -4.14
N THR A 24 -6.90 12.90 -3.04
CA THR A 24 -6.02 11.84 -2.51
C THR A 24 -5.81 10.62 -3.42
N LYS A 25 -6.30 10.66 -4.67
CA LYS A 25 -6.21 9.55 -5.63
C LYS A 25 -4.86 9.43 -6.34
N THR A 26 -4.03 10.47 -6.28
CA THR A 26 -2.65 10.42 -6.82
C THR A 26 -1.68 11.10 -5.87
N PHE A 27 -0.50 10.51 -5.75
CA PHE A 27 0.64 11.12 -5.10
C PHE A 27 1.88 10.91 -5.97
N ALA A 28 2.90 11.74 -5.75
CA ALA A 28 4.20 11.61 -6.36
C ALA A 28 5.28 11.56 -5.28
N CYS A 29 6.32 10.75 -5.48
CA CYS A 29 7.41 10.59 -4.53
C CYS A 29 8.71 10.30 -5.26
N TRP A 30 9.81 10.66 -4.60
CA TRP A 30 11.16 10.25 -4.96
C TRP A 30 11.49 8.92 -4.32
N VAL A 31 12.20 8.07 -5.06
CA VAL A 31 12.59 6.74 -4.62
C VAL A 31 14.03 6.45 -5.02
N TRP A 32 14.73 5.72 -4.17
CA TRP A 32 16.05 5.16 -4.44
C TRP A 32 15.90 3.72 -4.90
N THR A 33 16.54 3.37 -6.01
CA THR A 33 16.64 2.00 -6.51
C THR A 33 17.96 1.79 -7.23
N ASN A 34 18.50 0.58 -7.16
CA ASN A 34 19.67 0.19 -7.93
C ASN A 34 19.33 -0.15 -9.40
N ASP A 35 18.05 -0.37 -9.70
CA ASP A 35 17.55 -0.65 -11.05
C ASP A 35 16.10 -0.18 -11.17
N VAL A 36 15.78 0.59 -12.21
CA VAL A 36 14.43 1.10 -12.48
C VAL A 36 13.45 -0.05 -12.73
N ALA A 37 13.91 -1.20 -13.25
CA ALA A 37 13.08 -2.39 -13.46
C ALA A 37 12.54 -2.99 -12.16
N HIS A 38 13.09 -2.62 -11.00
CA HIS A 38 12.56 -3.02 -9.70
C HIS A 38 11.30 -2.25 -9.28
N ILE A 39 10.97 -1.14 -9.95
CA ILE A 39 9.76 -0.38 -9.66
C ILE A 39 8.58 -1.10 -10.32
N PRO A 40 7.59 -1.59 -9.55
CA PRO A 40 6.43 -2.24 -10.13
C PRO A 40 5.60 -1.23 -10.94
N THR A 41 4.99 -1.67 -12.03
CA THR A 41 4.09 -0.83 -12.86
C THR A 41 2.67 -0.78 -12.30
N LYS A 42 2.27 -1.80 -11.54
CA LYS A 42 0.96 -1.96 -10.94
C LYS A 42 1.08 -2.70 -9.61
N HIS A 43 0.25 -2.32 -8.65
CA HIS A 43 0.10 -3.04 -7.38
C HIS A 43 -1.37 -3.06 -6.96
N THR A 44 -1.84 -4.19 -6.42
CA THR A 44 -3.20 -4.32 -5.90
C THR A 44 -3.17 -4.27 -4.38
N LEU A 45 -3.96 -3.37 -3.80
CA LEU A 45 -4.14 -3.22 -2.36
C LEU A 45 -5.52 -3.73 -1.98
N GLY A 46 -5.56 -4.76 -1.12
CA GLY A 46 -6.78 -5.18 -0.47
C GLY A 46 -7.02 -4.33 0.77
N VAL A 47 -8.10 -3.56 0.79
CA VAL A 47 -8.49 -2.78 1.98
C VAL A 47 -9.62 -3.49 2.69
N LEU A 48 -9.37 -3.80 3.96
CA LEU A 48 -10.35 -4.41 4.85
C LEU A 48 -10.95 -3.33 5.77
N PRO A 49 -12.27 -3.40 6.06
CA PRO A 49 -12.87 -2.56 7.09
C PRO A 49 -12.15 -2.72 8.43
N ARG A 50 -12.04 -1.63 9.19
CA ARG A 50 -11.46 -1.69 10.54
C ARG A 50 -12.22 -2.70 11.40
N GLY A 51 -11.52 -3.72 11.91
CA GLY A 51 -12.13 -4.79 12.71
C GLY A 51 -12.64 -6.00 11.92
N ALA A 52 -12.46 -6.02 10.60
CA ALA A 52 -12.62 -7.22 9.78
C ALA A 52 -11.83 -8.41 10.37
N GLY A 53 -12.48 -9.56 10.50
CA GLY A 53 -11.90 -10.78 11.08
C GLY A 53 -11.74 -10.78 12.61
N ARG A 54 -12.08 -9.69 13.32
CA ARG A 54 -12.12 -9.70 14.79
C ARG A 54 -13.44 -10.26 15.27
N VAL A 55 -13.39 -11.33 16.07
CA VAL A 55 -14.53 -11.75 16.88
C VAL A 55 -14.72 -10.70 17.97
N LYS A 56 -15.94 -10.15 18.13
CA LYS A 56 -16.26 -9.33 19.31
C LYS A 56 -16.08 -10.22 20.54
N GLU A 57 -15.08 -9.95 21.37
CA GLU A 57 -14.98 -10.58 22.69
C GLU A 57 -16.26 -10.26 23.47
N MET A 58 -17.10 -11.28 23.69
CA MET A 58 -18.17 -11.19 24.66
C MET A 58 -17.57 -11.57 26.01
N GLN A 59 -17.41 -10.58 26.90
CA GLN A 59 -16.87 -10.80 28.24
C GLN A 59 -17.80 -11.78 28.98
N GLY A 60 -17.28 -12.97 29.32
CA GLY A 60 -18.01 -14.00 30.07
C GLY A 60 -18.81 -15.01 29.23
N TYR A 61 -18.72 -15.02 27.90
CA TYR A 61 -19.45 -15.98 27.07
C TYR A 61 -18.54 -16.63 26.01
N SER A 62 -18.33 -17.94 26.12
CA SER A 62 -17.75 -18.77 25.05
C SER A 62 -18.89 -19.56 24.40
N PRO A 63 -19.35 -19.20 23.19
CA PRO A 63 -20.38 -19.97 22.51
C PRO A 63 -19.82 -21.36 22.16
N PRO A 64 -20.59 -22.45 22.35
CA PRO A 64 -20.15 -23.81 22.04
C PRO A 64 -19.97 -24.06 20.54
N ASP A 65 -20.51 -23.19 19.68
CA ASP A 65 -20.44 -23.29 18.22
C ASP A 65 -19.53 -22.17 17.67
N ARG A 66 -18.22 -22.44 17.57
CA ARG A 66 -17.25 -21.51 16.97
C ARG A 66 -17.43 -21.52 15.46
N ARG A 67 -18.54 -20.96 14.97
CA ARG A 67 -18.71 -20.68 13.54
C ARG A 67 -17.60 -19.73 13.14
N VAL A 68 -16.68 -20.22 12.31
CA VAL A 68 -15.61 -19.42 11.72
C VAL A 68 -16.28 -18.24 11.04
N ALA A 69 -15.91 -17.02 11.44
CA ALA A 69 -16.41 -15.82 10.79
C ALA A 69 -16.07 -15.91 9.30
N PRO A 70 -17.03 -15.63 8.39
CA PRO A 70 -16.74 -15.66 6.96
C PRO A 70 -15.59 -14.69 6.66
N PRO A 71 -14.73 -15.01 5.67
CA PRO A 71 -13.64 -14.14 5.28
C PRO A 71 -14.21 -12.75 5.00
N PRO A 72 -13.61 -11.70 5.57
CA PRO A 72 -14.13 -10.35 5.39
C PRO A 72 -14.08 -9.98 3.92
N GLY A 73 -15.13 -9.31 3.44
CA GLY A 73 -15.14 -8.75 2.09
C GLY A 73 -14.01 -7.73 1.95
N THR A 74 -13.07 -8.02 1.05
CA THR A 74 -11.99 -7.10 0.70
C THR A 74 -12.44 -6.20 -0.43
N THR A 75 -12.22 -4.89 -0.30
CA THR A 75 -12.30 -3.98 -1.43
C THR A 75 -10.92 -3.84 -2.03
N ASP A 76 -10.77 -4.27 -3.28
CA ASP A 76 -9.49 -4.19 -3.98
C ASP A 76 -9.34 -2.88 -4.73
N TYR A 77 -8.18 -2.24 -4.53
CA TYR A 77 -7.78 -1.05 -5.28
C TYR A 77 -6.55 -1.39 -6.11
N THR A 78 -6.62 -1.11 -7.40
CA THR A 78 -5.45 -1.14 -8.27
C THR A 78 -4.76 0.22 -8.25
N MET A 79 -3.50 0.23 -7.82
CA MET A 79 -2.62 1.37 -7.97
C MET A 79 -1.75 1.19 -9.21
N LEU A 80 -1.68 2.23 -10.05
CA LEU A 80 -0.80 2.30 -11.21
C LEU A 80 0.39 3.22 -10.88
N ILE A 81 1.58 2.80 -11.26
CA ILE A 81 2.83 3.50 -10.94
C ILE A 81 3.49 3.89 -12.26
N HIS A 82 3.77 5.17 -12.42
CA HIS A 82 4.42 5.72 -13.59
C HIS A 82 5.73 6.39 -13.19
N VAL A 83 6.83 6.00 -13.82
CA VAL A 83 8.13 6.66 -13.63
C VAL A 83 8.18 7.91 -14.48
N TYR A 84 8.15 9.08 -13.83
CA TYR A 84 8.16 10.37 -14.54
C TYR A 84 9.57 10.87 -14.85
N ARG A 85 10.53 10.63 -13.96
CA ARG A 85 11.91 11.10 -14.07
C ARG A 85 12.84 10.08 -13.43
N VAL A 86 14.03 9.93 -14.01
CA VAL A 86 15.13 9.12 -13.48
C VAL A 86 16.36 10.01 -13.42
N GLU A 87 17.08 9.95 -12.32
CA GLU A 87 18.37 10.61 -12.14
C GLU A 87 19.41 9.54 -11.80
N ASP A 88 20.52 9.54 -12.53
CA ASP A 88 21.64 8.65 -12.24
C ASP A 88 22.55 9.33 -11.21
N TRP A 89 22.69 8.67 -10.06
CA TRP A 89 23.53 9.10 -8.95
C TRP A 89 24.80 8.24 -8.83
N THR A 90 25.16 7.50 -9.87
CA THR A 90 26.42 6.76 -9.95
C THR A 90 27.59 7.76 -9.86
N PRO A 91 28.54 7.58 -8.93
CA PRO A 91 29.72 8.44 -8.87
C PRO A 91 30.49 8.42 -10.20
N PRO A 92 31.12 9.54 -10.59
CA PRO A 92 31.92 9.63 -11.80
C PRO A 92 33.18 8.74 -11.76
#